data_AF-A0A178FM13-F1
#
_entry.id   AF-A0A178FM13-F1
#
_cell.length_a   1.000
_cell.length_b   1.000
_cell.length_c   1.000
_cell.angle_alpha   90.00
_cell.angle_beta   90.00
_cell.angle_gamma   90.00
#
_symmetry.space_group_name_H-M   'P 1'
#
loop_
_entity.id
_entity.type
_entity.pdbx_description
1 polymer ?
#
loop_
_entity_poly.entity_id
_entity_poly.type
_entity_poly.pdbx_seq_one_letter_code
_entity_poly.pdbx_strand_id
1 'polypeptide(L)'
;MKERQKAFIAVMGVTGSGKSTFIQTATGSDDVHIGHSFKSCTAAVSAHTLSLDEYDVTLIDTPGFNDTFRSETEVLKEIANWLDYTYRNPPHVMLTGIIYMQSITDRRMYGSTLRNLKMFRQLCGESPLRNVVFTTTGWGTAEKSGELSKALENQESLRSDPDFWEPMIRRGSTMAKFEDTKASALAIIMSIVERNPILLKIQEELVDENKNLIDTAAGHTVNEEMKRLEEKYTQDIAKVQKDMEEALAARDTEYHAALQEAKENYERLRDEAQRARDSLQYERRNEKRRLTNEIEGMKRQLERDKKKHEEYLELKFKAQQINEEMKYEEIVRKLRANGHLLRDEERQVLEMKIQELEAASVNGGNAVNGNGKKKKGKGTKLLIGLAQVLGSVTMGLLGFPMLFGDPIGTLASIF
;
A
#
# COMPACT_ATOMS: atom_id res chain seq x y z
N MET A 1 -16.47 -25.68 19.90
CA MET A 1 -17.34 -24.71 19.19
C MET A 1 -16.87 -24.65 17.75
N LYS A 2 -17.76 -24.74 16.75
CA LYS A 2 -17.37 -24.46 15.36
C LYS A 2 -16.97 -22.98 15.28
N GLU A 3 -15.87 -22.70 14.59
CA GLU A 3 -15.46 -21.33 14.31
C GLU A 3 -16.52 -20.67 13.42
N ARG A 4 -16.98 -19.47 13.81
CA ARG A 4 -17.99 -18.71 13.07
C ARG A 4 -17.37 -18.16 11.79
N GLN A 5 -18.14 -18.12 10.70
CA GLN A 5 -17.68 -17.55 9.44
C GLN A 5 -17.62 -16.03 9.55
N LYS A 6 -16.51 -15.42 9.15
CA LYS A 6 -16.35 -13.95 9.22
C LYS A 6 -16.85 -13.31 7.93
N ALA A 7 -17.70 -12.30 8.06
CA ALA A 7 -18.17 -11.50 6.93
C ALA A 7 -17.87 -10.01 7.16
N PHE A 8 -17.27 -9.35 6.17
CA PHE A 8 -16.94 -7.92 6.22
C PHE A 8 -17.82 -7.17 5.23
N ILE A 9 -18.67 -6.27 5.72
CA ILE A 9 -19.64 -5.55 4.88
C ILE A 9 -19.39 -4.05 5.02
N ALA A 10 -19.05 -3.37 3.93
CA ALA A 10 -18.92 -1.92 3.95
C ALA A 10 -20.29 -1.25 3.77
N VAL A 11 -20.56 -0.21 4.55
CA VAL A 11 -21.76 0.61 4.42
C VAL A 11 -21.34 1.95 3.83
N MET A 12 -21.74 2.19 2.59
CA MET A 12 -21.35 3.35 1.77
C MET A 12 -22.58 4.16 1.36
N GLY A 13 -22.37 5.40 0.94
CA GLY A 13 -23.44 6.28 0.45
C GLY A 13 -23.27 7.72 0.93
N VAL A 14 -24.12 8.61 0.44
CA VAL A 14 -23.98 10.05 0.72
C VAL A 14 -24.20 10.41 2.18
N THR A 15 -23.72 11.58 2.61
CA THR A 15 -24.03 12.12 3.94
C THR A 15 -25.55 12.28 4.09
N GLY A 16 -26.09 11.81 5.22
CA GLY A 16 -27.54 11.81 5.47
C GLY A 16 -28.33 10.66 4.85
N SER A 17 -27.69 9.69 4.19
CA SER A 17 -28.41 8.55 3.58
C SER A 17 -28.90 7.47 4.56
N GLY A 18 -28.62 7.60 5.85
CA GLY A 18 -29.06 6.65 6.89
C GLY A 18 -28.06 5.55 7.25
N LYS A 19 -26.77 5.66 6.87
CA LYS A 19 -25.71 4.68 7.20
C LYS A 19 -25.61 4.36 8.69
N SER A 20 -25.42 5.39 9.51
CA SER A 20 -25.28 5.21 10.97
C SER A 20 -26.56 4.67 11.60
N THR A 21 -27.73 5.12 11.12
CA THR A 21 -29.04 4.58 11.54
C THR A 21 -29.14 3.09 11.23
N PHE A 22 -28.79 2.68 10.01
CA PHE A 22 -28.80 1.26 9.62
C PHE A 22 -27.88 0.42 10.51
N ILE A 23 -26.65 0.88 10.76
CA ILE A 23 -25.70 0.16 11.61
C ILE A 23 -26.22 0.04 13.04
N GLN A 24 -26.72 1.14 13.62
CA GLN A 24 -27.28 1.15 14.98
C GLN A 24 -28.50 0.22 15.09
N THR A 25 -29.39 0.24 14.09
CA THR A 25 -30.56 -0.63 14.04
C THR A 25 -30.18 -2.11 13.89
N ALA A 26 -29.16 -2.42 13.09
CA ALA A 26 -28.67 -3.78 12.88
C ALA A 26 -28.03 -4.36 14.15
N THR A 27 -27.12 -3.61 14.78
CA THR A 27 -26.38 -4.07 15.96
C THR A 27 -27.27 -4.08 17.21
N GLY A 28 -28.22 -3.14 17.31
CA GLY A 28 -29.14 -3.05 18.44
C GLY A 28 -28.48 -2.61 19.75
N SER A 29 -27.35 -1.91 19.68
CA SER A 29 -26.61 -1.46 20.86
C SER A 29 -26.17 0.00 20.72
N ASP A 30 -26.41 0.76 21.79
CA ASP A 30 -25.70 2.00 22.15
C ASP A 30 -24.24 1.70 22.55
N ASP A 31 -23.91 0.43 22.74
CA ASP A 31 -22.63 -0.11 23.23
C ASP A 31 -21.86 -0.82 22.09
N VAL A 32 -21.29 0.01 21.22
CA VAL A 32 -20.46 -0.43 20.10
C VAL A 32 -19.14 -0.99 20.65
N HIS A 33 -18.91 -2.29 20.49
CA HIS A 33 -17.57 -2.86 20.62
C HIS A 33 -16.74 -2.40 19.42
N ILE A 34 -16.10 -1.24 19.57
CA ILE A 34 -15.13 -0.77 18.58
C ILE A 34 -13.99 -1.79 18.58
N GLY A 35 -13.87 -2.57 17.51
CA GLY A 35 -12.72 -3.46 17.33
C GLY A 35 -11.43 -2.64 17.39
N HIS A 36 -10.68 -2.78 18.50
CA HIS A 36 -9.47 -1.98 18.77
C HIS A 36 -8.30 -2.29 17.81
N SER A 37 -8.44 -3.28 16.93
CA SER A 37 -7.36 -3.80 16.08
C SER A 37 -7.06 -2.95 14.83
N PHE A 38 -7.93 -2.00 14.47
CA PHE A 38 -7.79 -1.19 13.24
C PHE A 38 -7.74 0.32 13.50
N LYS A 39 -7.58 0.75 14.76
CA LYS A 39 -7.55 2.18 15.15
C LYS A 39 -6.29 2.94 14.71
N SER A 40 -5.28 2.28 14.14
CA SER A 40 -4.10 2.99 13.64
C SER A 40 -4.40 3.52 12.23
N CYS A 41 -4.68 4.84 12.16
CA CYS A 41 -4.59 5.71 10.97
C CYS A 41 -5.88 6.22 10.29
N THR A 42 -7.09 5.84 10.71
CA THR A 42 -8.33 6.44 10.15
C THR A 42 -9.31 6.85 11.25
N ALA A 43 -9.35 8.12 11.62
CA ALA A 43 -10.25 8.63 12.66
C ALA A 43 -11.75 8.55 12.27
N ALA A 44 -12.07 8.28 10.99
CA ALA A 44 -13.42 8.40 10.46
C ALA A 44 -14.08 7.10 9.95
N VAL A 45 -13.34 6.00 9.77
CA VAL A 45 -13.90 4.69 9.42
C VAL A 45 -14.03 3.87 10.69
N SER A 46 -15.23 3.36 11.00
CA SER A 46 -15.49 2.58 12.22
C SER A 46 -16.03 1.19 11.90
N ALA A 47 -15.69 0.20 12.72
CA ALA A 47 -16.10 -1.18 12.53
C ALA A 47 -16.99 -1.66 13.68
N HIS A 48 -18.14 -2.22 13.34
CA HIS A 48 -19.18 -2.66 14.28
C HIS A 48 -19.46 -4.14 14.04
N THR A 49 -19.30 -4.97 15.07
CA THR A 49 -19.48 -6.43 14.90
C THR A 49 -20.76 -6.90 15.55
N LEU A 50 -21.50 -7.77 14.86
CA LEU A 50 -22.64 -8.51 15.38
C LEU A 50 -22.55 -9.98 15.00
N SER A 51 -23.10 -10.85 15.84
CA SER A 51 -23.24 -12.27 15.54
C SER A 51 -24.63 -12.52 14.96
N LEU A 52 -24.70 -13.12 13.77
CA LEU A 52 -25.93 -13.46 13.05
C LEU A 52 -25.82 -14.91 12.60
N ASP A 53 -26.67 -15.79 13.14
CA ASP A 53 -26.63 -17.24 12.89
C ASP A 53 -25.22 -17.83 13.09
N GLU A 54 -24.62 -18.47 12.09
CA GLU A 54 -23.24 -18.99 12.11
C GLU A 54 -22.16 -17.97 11.71
N TYR A 55 -22.55 -16.72 11.44
CA TYR A 55 -21.67 -15.65 10.97
C TYR A 55 -21.30 -14.67 12.09
N ASP A 56 -20.07 -14.19 12.06
CA ASP A 56 -19.64 -12.97 12.73
C ASP A 56 -19.49 -11.88 11.67
N VAL A 57 -20.42 -10.92 11.67
CA VAL A 57 -20.53 -9.87 10.66
C VAL A 57 -19.91 -8.59 11.21
N THR A 58 -18.94 -8.04 10.51
CA THR A 58 -18.36 -6.72 10.77
C THR A 58 -18.88 -5.73 9.74
N LEU A 59 -19.70 -4.79 10.19
CA LEU A 59 -20.16 -3.63 9.42
C LEU A 59 -19.11 -2.52 9.49
N ILE A 60 -18.63 -2.07 8.34
CA ILE A 60 -17.64 -1.00 8.23
C ILE A 60 -18.38 0.28 7.87
N ASP A 61 -18.54 1.17 8.83
CA ASP A 61 -19.09 2.50 8.64
C ASP A 61 -18.07 3.36 7.90
N THR A 62 -18.50 3.91 6.76
CA THR A 62 -17.66 4.79 5.95
C THR A 62 -18.17 6.22 6.01
N PRO A 63 -17.28 7.23 5.98
CA PRO A 63 -17.68 8.63 5.85
C PRO A 63 -18.60 8.82 4.63
N GLY A 64 -19.60 9.69 4.77
CA GLY A 64 -20.52 9.97 3.66
C GLY A 64 -19.86 10.76 2.55
N PHE A 65 -20.14 10.39 1.30
CA PHE A 65 -19.83 11.24 0.15
C PHE A 65 -20.73 12.49 0.20
N ASN A 66 -20.19 13.70 -0.05
CA ASN A 66 -20.94 14.98 -0.01
C ASN A 66 -21.21 15.54 1.41
N ASP A 67 -20.16 15.66 2.23
CA ASP A 67 -20.18 16.44 3.48
C ASP A 67 -19.96 17.93 3.18
N THR A 68 -20.79 18.81 3.76
CA THR A 68 -20.70 20.28 3.60
C THR A 68 -19.34 20.83 4.05
N PHE A 69 -18.61 20.09 4.88
CA PHE A 69 -17.32 20.50 5.44
C PHE A 69 -16.12 19.71 4.89
N ARG A 70 -16.33 18.71 4.02
CA ARG A 70 -15.26 17.81 3.58
C ARG A 70 -15.28 17.59 2.08
N SER A 71 -14.10 17.60 1.48
CA SER A 71 -13.93 17.36 0.05
C SER A 71 -14.20 15.88 -0.30
N GLU A 72 -14.76 15.61 -1.49
CA GLU A 72 -14.95 14.23 -2.00
C GLU A 72 -13.62 13.45 -2.03
N THR A 73 -12.50 14.17 -2.23
CA THR A 73 -11.14 13.63 -2.17
C THR A 73 -10.74 13.10 -0.80
N GLU A 74 -11.16 13.76 0.29
CA GLU A 74 -10.86 13.29 1.65
C GLU A 74 -11.64 12.02 1.97
N VAL A 75 -12.91 11.97 1.58
CA VAL A 75 -13.75 10.78 1.78
C VAL A 75 -13.20 9.59 1.02
N LEU A 76 -12.85 9.78 -0.26
CA LEU A 76 -12.20 8.74 -1.06
C LEU A 76 -10.89 8.28 -0.40
N LYS A 77 -10.08 9.21 0.09
CA LYS A 77 -8.80 8.90 0.75
C LYS A 77 -8.98 8.06 2.01
N GLU A 78 -9.96 8.37 2.85
CA GLU A 78 -10.21 7.59 4.06
C GLU A 78 -10.65 6.16 3.76
N ILE A 79 -11.56 6.00 2.79
CA ILE A 79 -12.01 4.68 2.35
C ILE A 79 -10.85 3.91 1.73
N ALA A 80 -10.07 4.55 0.85
CA ALA A 80 -8.91 3.96 0.18
C ALA A 80 -7.84 3.52 1.19
N ASN A 81 -7.49 4.37 2.15
CA ASN A 81 -6.50 4.05 3.18
C ASN A 81 -6.94 2.87 4.05
N TRP A 82 -8.22 2.80 4.40
CA TRP A 82 -8.74 1.69 5.19
C TRP A 82 -8.71 0.38 4.37
N LEU A 83 -9.13 0.42 3.11
CA LEU A 83 -9.11 -0.74 2.20
C LEU A 83 -7.69 -1.22 1.88
N ASP A 84 -6.75 -0.29 1.67
CA ASP A 84 -5.33 -0.58 1.49
C ASP A 84 -4.73 -1.23 2.74
N TYR A 85 -4.89 -0.59 3.91
CA TYR A 85 -4.33 -1.09 5.16
C TYR A 85 -4.84 -2.50 5.49
N THR A 86 -6.15 -2.71 5.40
CA THR A 86 -6.77 -3.98 5.79
C THR A 86 -6.52 -5.12 4.79
N TYR A 87 -6.31 -4.81 3.50
CA TYR A 87 -5.94 -5.80 2.50
C TYR A 87 -4.44 -6.12 2.52
N ARG A 88 -3.58 -5.11 2.70
CA ARG A 88 -2.11 -5.27 2.70
C ARG A 88 -1.61 -6.00 3.94
N ASN A 89 -2.25 -5.80 5.08
CA ASN A 89 -1.83 -6.40 6.35
C ASN A 89 -2.65 -7.67 6.67
N PRO A 90 -2.04 -8.68 7.33
CA PRO A 90 -2.78 -9.83 7.84
C PRO A 90 -3.96 -9.39 8.73
N PRO A 91 -5.17 -9.96 8.56
CA PRO A 91 -5.47 -11.21 7.85
C PRO A 91 -5.84 -11.06 6.36
N HIS A 92 -5.53 -9.95 5.68
CA HIS A 92 -5.89 -9.66 4.28
C HIS A 92 -7.41 -9.61 4.07
N VAL A 93 -8.05 -8.62 4.70
CA VAL A 93 -9.51 -8.47 4.68
C VAL A 93 -10.00 -8.18 3.26
N MET A 94 -10.92 -9.02 2.79
CA MET A 94 -11.73 -8.79 1.59
C MET A 94 -13.18 -8.58 2.01
N LEU A 95 -13.90 -7.74 1.27
CA LEU A 95 -15.30 -7.46 1.59
C LEU A 95 -16.19 -8.61 1.10
N THR A 96 -17.06 -9.11 1.97
CA THR A 96 -18.16 -10.01 1.60
C THR A 96 -19.23 -9.26 0.80
N GLY A 97 -19.41 -7.96 1.06
CA GLY A 97 -20.23 -7.11 0.20
C GLY A 97 -20.25 -5.65 0.61
N ILE A 98 -21.04 -4.88 -0.14
CA ILE A 98 -21.21 -3.45 0.09
C ILE A 98 -22.70 -3.14 0.14
N ILE A 99 -23.12 -2.39 1.15
CA ILE A 99 -24.45 -1.79 1.23
C ILE A 99 -24.29 -0.33 0.80
N TYR A 100 -24.80 0.02 -0.38
CA TYR A 100 -24.81 1.39 -0.87
C TYR A 100 -26.17 2.02 -0.54
N MET A 101 -26.19 3.00 0.37
CA MET A 101 -27.41 3.60 0.90
C MET A 101 -27.75 4.92 0.23
N GLN A 102 -29.01 5.07 -0.17
CA GLN A 102 -29.57 6.30 -0.75
C GLN A 102 -30.93 6.62 -0.12
N SER A 103 -31.12 7.87 0.31
CA SER A 103 -32.42 8.33 0.79
C SER A 103 -33.38 8.54 -0.38
N ILE A 104 -34.58 8.00 -0.26
CA ILE A 104 -35.63 8.10 -1.27
C ILE A 104 -36.32 9.47 -1.30
N THR A 105 -36.17 10.22 -0.21
CA THR A 105 -36.73 11.57 -0.05
C THR A 105 -35.74 12.66 -0.45
N ASP A 106 -34.52 12.29 -0.87
CA ASP A 106 -33.50 13.26 -1.25
C ASP A 106 -33.92 14.02 -2.52
N ARG A 107 -33.97 15.36 -2.42
CA ARG A 107 -34.31 16.25 -3.54
C ARG A 107 -33.12 16.49 -4.48
N ARG A 108 -31.92 16.03 -4.11
CA ARG A 108 -30.64 16.25 -4.83
C ARG A 108 -30.29 15.16 -5.85
N MET A 109 -31.24 14.27 -6.17
CA MET A 109 -31.04 13.02 -6.92
C MET A 109 -30.23 13.14 -8.22
N TYR A 110 -30.20 14.29 -8.90
CA TYR A 110 -29.59 14.38 -10.23
C TYR A 110 -28.16 14.96 -10.28
N GLY A 111 -27.65 15.55 -9.19
CA GLY A 111 -26.35 16.24 -9.21
C GLY A 111 -25.22 15.46 -8.56
N SER A 112 -25.05 15.68 -7.25
CA SER A 112 -23.99 15.06 -6.45
C SER A 112 -24.12 13.53 -6.40
N THR A 113 -25.35 13.00 -6.44
CA THR A 113 -25.60 11.55 -6.46
C THR A 113 -24.95 10.86 -7.67
N LEU A 114 -25.07 11.43 -8.87
CA LEU A 114 -24.47 10.85 -10.08
C LEU A 114 -22.94 10.85 -10.02
N ARG A 115 -22.32 11.94 -9.54
CA ARG A 115 -20.85 11.99 -9.34
C ARG A 115 -20.37 10.94 -8.34
N ASN A 116 -21.05 10.83 -7.21
CA ASN A 116 -20.73 9.85 -6.17
C ASN A 116 -20.89 8.42 -6.69
N LEU A 117 -21.92 8.15 -7.48
CA LEU A 117 -22.17 6.85 -8.07
C LEU A 117 -21.12 6.48 -9.12
N LYS A 118 -20.72 7.45 -9.96
CA LYS A 118 -19.62 7.27 -10.92
C LYS A 118 -18.32 6.91 -10.20
N MET A 119 -17.96 7.64 -9.15
CA MET A 119 -16.77 7.36 -8.35
C MET A 119 -16.87 6.01 -7.60
N PHE A 120 -18.03 5.69 -7.02
CA PHE A 120 -18.29 4.39 -6.39
C PHE A 120 -18.06 3.22 -7.37
N ARG A 121 -18.55 3.35 -8.61
CA ARG A 121 -18.34 2.33 -9.65
C ARG A 121 -16.86 2.15 -9.99
N GLN A 122 -16.09 3.24 -10.08
CA GLN A 122 -14.65 3.18 -10.33
C GLN A 122 -13.88 2.57 -9.15
N LEU A 123 -14.30 2.85 -7.92
CA LEU A 123 -13.74 2.28 -6.71
C LEU A 123 -13.95 0.77 -6.67
N CYS A 124 -15.16 0.31 -6.99
CA CYS A 124 -15.50 -1.11 -6.97
C CYS A 124 -14.90 -1.88 -8.14
N GLY A 125 -14.97 -1.34 -9.35
CA GLY A 125 -14.77 -2.10 -10.58
C GLY A 125 -16.01 -2.92 -10.97
N GLU A 126 -15.94 -3.62 -12.10
CA GLU A 126 -17.13 -4.23 -12.72
C GLU A 126 -17.53 -5.59 -12.11
N SER A 127 -16.56 -6.45 -11.79
CA SER A 127 -16.81 -7.80 -11.22
C SER A 127 -17.38 -7.74 -9.78
N PRO A 128 -16.87 -6.87 -8.89
CA PRO A 128 -17.36 -6.73 -7.52
C PRO A 128 -18.82 -6.26 -7.37
N LEU A 129 -19.42 -5.69 -8.41
CA LEU A 129 -20.79 -5.16 -8.37
C LEU A 129 -21.85 -6.21 -7.96
N ARG A 130 -21.61 -7.50 -8.23
CA ARG A 130 -22.53 -8.58 -7.81
C ARG A 130 -22.65 -8.74 -6.28
N ASN A 131 -21.72 -8.17 -5.51
CA ASN A 131 -21.74 -8.18 -4.05
C ASN A 131 -22.26 -6.83 -3.47
N VAL A 132 -22.77 -5.95 -4.32
CA VAL A 132 -23.36 -4.68 -3.92
C VAL A 132 -24.87 -4.86 -3.73
N VAL A 133 -25.38 -4.33 -2.62
CA VAL A 133 -26.81 -4.16 -2.34
C VAL A 133 -27.12 -2.68 -2.28
N PHE A 134 -27.89 -2.18 -3.25
CA PHE A 134 -28.41 -0.83 -3.23
C PHE A 134 -29.61 -0.75 -2.30
N THR A 135 -29.47 0.00 -1.21
CA THR A 135 -30.46 0.08 -0.15
C THR A 135 -31.10 1.46 -0.12
N THR A 136 -32.42 1.50 -0.25
CA THR A 136 -33.20 2.74 -0.14
C THR A 136 -33.66 2.97 1.30
N THR A 137 -33.56 4.21 1.77
CA THR A 137 -33.96 4.65 3.12
C THR A 137 -34.98 5.79 3.09
N GLY A 138 -35.51 6.20 4.24
CA GLY A 138 -36.42 7.34 4.34
C GLY A 138 -37.88 7.01 4.03
N TRP A 139 -38.25 5.73 4.01
CA TRP A 139 -39.60 5.25 3.73
C TRP A 139 -40.63 5.74 4.75
N GLY A 140 -40.30 5.67 6.05
CA GLY A 140 -41.18 6.20 7.10
C GLY A 140 -41.39 7.71 7.02
N THR A 141 -40.39 8.47 6.54
CA THR A 141 -40.52 9.91 6.31
C THR A 141 -41.41 10.20 5.10
N ALA A 142 -41.26 9.44 4.01
CA ALA A 142 -42.12 9.57 2.83
C ALA A 142 -43.59 9.29 3.16
N GLU A 143 -43.85 8.26 3.98
CA GLU A 143 -45.20 7.94 4.45
C GLU A 143 -45.80 9.07 5.31
N LYS A 144 -45.06 9.55 6.32
CA LYS A 144 -45.52 10.64 7.21
C LYS A 144 -45.75 11.96 6.49
N SER A 145 -45.02 12.22 5.42
CA SER A 145 -45.16 13.43 4.60
C SER A 145 -46.21 13.32 3.49
N GLY A 146 -46.84 12.15 3.31
CA GLY A 146 -47.77 11.91 2.21
C GLY A 146 -47.10 11.82 0.83
N GLU A 147 -45.77 11.72 0.77
CA GLU A 147 -44.98 11.63 -0.47
C GLU A 147 -44.66 10.18 -0.88
N LEU A 148 -45.40 9.18 -0.38
CA LEU A 148 -45.11 7.76 -0.64
C LEU A 148 -45.15 7.40 -2.14
N SER A 149 -46.10 7.95 -2.91
CA SER A 149 -46.16 7.73 -4.37
C SER A 149 -44.88 8.20 -5.06
N LYS A 150 -44.41 9.40 -4.69
CA LYS A 150 -43.18 9.99 -5.22
C LYS A 150 -41.94 9.20 -4.81
N ALA A 151 -41.91 8.67 -3.59
CA ALA A 151 -40.84 7.79 -3.14
C ALA A 151 -40.78 6.48 -3.96
N LEU A 152 -41.94 5.90 -4.31
CA LEU A 152 -42.00 4.73 -5.19
C LEU A 152 -41.52 5.05 -6.61
N GLU A 153 -41.93 6.19 -7.16
CA GLU A 153 -41.44 6.68 -8.46
C GLU A 153 -39.92 6.88 -8.44
N ASN A 154 -39.39 7.55 -7.41
CA ASN A 154 -37.96 7.73 -7.23
C ASN A 154 -37.20 6.40 -7.16
N GLN A 155 -37.78 5.37 -6.53
CA GLN A 155 -37.14 4.06 -6.43
C GLN A 155 -37.06 3.40 -7.80
N GLU A 156 -38.13 3.51 -8.58
CA GLU A 156 -38.16 2.96 -9.94
C GLU A 156 -37.20 3.72 -10.86
N SER A 157 -37.09 5.04 -10.74
CA SER A 157 -36.09 5.82 -11.46
C SER A 157 -34.67 5.38 -11.09
N LEU A 158 -34.34 5.22 -9.80
CA LEU A 158 -33.02 4.72 -9.39
C LEU A 158 -32.72 3.34 -10.01
N ARG A 159 -33.73 2.49 -10.11
CA ARG A 159 -33.62 1.12 -10.64
C ARG A 159 -33.44 1.06 -12.15
N SER A 160 -34.19 1.88 -12.89
CA SER A 160 -34.39 1.74 -14.33
C SER A 160 -33.63 2.75 -15.18
N ASP A 161 -33.17 3.85 -14.58
CA ASP A 161 -32.45 4.90 -15.28
C ASP A 161 -30.99 4.46 -15.57
N PRO A 162 -30.54 4.50 -16.85
CA PRO A 162 -29.18 4.17 -17.26
C PRO A 162 -28.07 4.99 -16.58
N ASP A 163 -28.39 6.18 -16.07
CA ASP A 163 -27.41 7.03 -15.37
C ASP A 163 -27.27 6.63 -13.88
N PHE A 164 -28.19 5.82 -13.35
CA PHE A 164 -28.25 5.40 -11.94
C PHE A 164 -27.86 3.94 -11.73
N TRP A 165 -28.70 3.13 -11.04
CA TRP A 165 -28.32 1.79 -10.60
C TRP A 165 -28.50 0.73 -11.67
N GLU A 166 -29.25 1.03 -12.72
CA GLU A 166 -29.60 0.08 -13.76
C GLU A 166 -28.37 -0.65 -14.34
N PRO A 167 -27.26 0.03 -14.72
CA PRO A 167 -26.10 -0.66 -15.28
C PRO A 167 -25.40 -1.61 -14.28
N MET A 168 -25.49 -1.31 -12.98
CA MET A 168 -24.89 -2.11 -11.92
C MET A 168 -25.80 -3.29 -11.53
N ILE A 169 -27.12 -3.08 -11.56
CA ILE A 169 -28.11 -4.14 -11.41
C ILE A 169 -27.97 -5.18 -12.54
N ARG A 170 -27.77 -4.73 -13.79
CA ARG A 170 -27.46 -5.63 -14.91
C ARG A 170 -26.21 -6.49 -14.70
N ARG A 171 -25.32 -6.07 -13.80
CA ARG A 171 -24.07 -6.78 -13.42
C ARG A 171 -24.20 -7.59 -12.14
N GLY A 172 -25.42 -7.75 -11.62
CA GLY A 172 -25.73 -8.61 -10.48
C GLY A 172 -25.88 -7.89 -9.15
N SER A 173 -25.80 -6.55 -9.10
CA SER A 173 -26.18 -5.82 -7.88
C SER A 173 -27.67 -6.01 -7.59
N THR A 174 -28.02 -6.12 -6.32
CA THR A 174 -29.42 -6.27 -5.88
C THR A 174 -29.93 -5.00 -5.22
N MET A 175 -31.24 -4.84 -5.12
CA MET A 175 -31.87 -3.71 -4.41
C MET A 175 -32.61 -4.19 -3.16
N ALA A 176 -32.62 -3.37 -2.11
CA ALA A 176 -33.40 -3.61 -0.90
C ALA A 176 -34.01 -2.31 -0.34
N LYS A 177 -35.05 -2.47 0.47
CA LYS A 177 -35.64 -1.38 1.28
C LYS A 177 -35.20 -1.56 2.72
N PHE A 178 -34.67 -0.49 3.31
CA PHE A 178 -34.47 -0.43 4.75
C PHE A 178 -35.62 0.36 5.36
N GLU A 179 -36.42 -0.31 6.19
CA GLU A 179 -37.67 0.23 6.76
C GLU A 179 -37.46 0.71 8.20
N ASP A 180 -36.22 1.09 8.55
CA ASP A 180 -35.83 1.54 9.88
C ASP A 180 -36.11 0.49 11.00
N THR A 181 -36.23 -0.79 10.62
CA THR A 181 -36.45 -1.91 11.55
C THR A 181 -35.27 -2.87 11.58
N LYS A 182 -35.03 -3.49 12.76
CA LYS A 182 -33.99 -4.52 12.91
C LYS A 182 -34.20 -5.71 11.96
N ALA A 183 -35.45 -6.12 11.74
CA ALA A 183 -35.79 -7.18 10.80
C ALA A 183 -35.33 -6.84 9.37
N SER A 184 -35.62 -5.63 8.88
CA SER A 184 -35.18 -5.20 7.55
C SER A 184 -33.65 -5.09 7.44
N ALA A 185 -32.97 -4.61 8.49
CA ALA A 185 -31.51 -4.53 8.52
C ALA A 185 -30.84 -5.91 8.46
N LEU A 186 -31.30 -6.85 9.28
CA LEU A 186 -30.77 -8.21 9.32
C LEU A 186 -31.06 -8.96 8.02
N ALA A 187 -32.23 -8.76 7.40
CA ALA A 187 -32.55 -9.36 6.11
C ALA A 187 -31.58 -8.88 5.00
N ILE A 188 -31.23 -7.59 4.98
CA ILE A 188 -30.24 -7.04 4.05
C ILE A 188 -28.87 -7.67 4.29
N ILE A 189 -28.42 -7.74 5.54
CA ILE A 189 -27.14 -8.35 5.90
C ILE A 189 -27.11 -9.83 5.50
N MET A 190 -28.17 -10.57 5.80
CA MET A 190 -28.26 -12.01 5.48
C MET A 190 -28.17 -12.27 3.97
N SER A 191 -28.69 -11.36 3.14
CA SER A 191 -28.56 -11.47 1.68
C SER A 191 -27.13 -11.32 1.15
N ILE A 192 -26.18 -10.94 2.01
CA ILE A 192 -24.77 -10.69 1.69
C ILE A 192 -23.85 -11.74 2.31
N VAL A 193 -24.11 -12.21 3.54
CA VAL A 193 -23.15 -13.04 4.30
C VAL A 193 -22.78 -14.37 3.62
N GLU A 194 -23.67 -14.92 2.79
CA GLU A 194 -23.42 -16.15 2.02
C GLU A 194 -22.59 -15.93 0.75
N ARG A 195 -22.30 -14.68 0.38
CA ARG A 195 -21.54 -14.35 -0.83
C ARG A 195 -20.05 -14.57 -0.61
N ASN A 196 -19.34 -14.98 -1.67
CA ASN A 196 -17.88 -15.05 -1.63
C ASN A 196 -17.26 -13.64 -1.54
N PRO A 197 -16.25 -13.42 -0.69
CA PRO A 197 -15.53 -12.15 -0.63
C PRO A 197 -14.96 -11.71 -1.98
N ILE A 198 -14.88 -10.40 -2.18
CA ILE A 198 -14.47 -9.75 -3.42
C ILE A 198 -13.30 -8.79 -3.17
N LEU A 199 -12.41 -8.72 -4.15
CA LEU A 199 -11.37 -7.70 -4.23
C LEU A 199 -11.89 -6.52 -5.05
N LEU A 200 -11.86 -5.32 -4.48
CA LEU A 200 -12.27 -4.09 -5.17
C LEU A 200 -11.16 -3.61 -6.10
N LYS A 201 -11.53 -2.90 -7.19
CA LYS A 201 -10.55 -2.34 -8.13
C LYS A 201 -9.55 -1.41 -7.43
N ILE A 202 -10.02 -0.60 -6.48
CA ILE A 202 -9.12 0.29 -5.75
C ILE A 202 -8.07 -0.47 -4.91
N GLN A 203 -8.40 -1.66 -4.39
CA GLN A 203 -7.46 -2.48 -3.63
C GLN A 203 -6.42 -3.11 -4.55
N GLU A 204 -6.85 -3.63 -5.70
CA GLU A 204 -5.94 -4.11 -6.76
C GLU A 204 -4.98 -2.99 -7.19
N GLU A 205 -5.51 -1.79 -7.47
CA GLU A 205 -4.70 -0.65 -7.92
C GLU A 205 -3.70 -0.17 -6.87
N LEU A 206 -4.11 -0.03 -5.61
CA LEU A 206 -3.25 0.47 -4.53
C LEU A 206 -2.24 -0.58 -4.05
N VAL A 207 -2.65 -1.85 -3.92
CA VAL A 207 -1.84 -2.90 -3.30
C VAL A 207 -1.09 -3.73 -4.32
N ASP A 208 -1.78 -4.26 -5.33
CA ASP A 208 -1.20 -5.20 -6.28
C ASP A 208 -0.43 -4.46 -7.38
N GLU A 209 -0.98 -3.35 -7.88
CA GLU A 209 -0.35 -2.51 -8.90
C GLU A 209 0.55 -1.39 -8.33
N ASN A 210 0.55 -1.18 -7.00
CA ASN A 210 1.28 -0.12 -6.29
C ASN A 210 1.09 1.29 -6.90
N LYS A 211 -0.13 1.63 -7.31
CA LYS A 211 -0.50 2.98 -7.75
C LYS A 211 -0.69 3.91 -6.55
N ASN A 212 -0.40 5.20 -6.74
CA ASN A 212 -0.84 6.22 -5.79
C ASN A 212 -2.36 6.43 -5.93
N LEU A 213 -3.01 6.92 -4.87
CA LEU A 213 -4.46 7.18 -4.88
C LEU A 213 -4.90 8.03 -6.07
N ILE A 214 -4.19 9.11 -6.40
CA ILE A 214 -4.54 10.01 -7.52
C ILE A 214 -4.42 9.34 -8.90
N ASP A 215 -3.62 8.28 -9.02
CA ASP A 215 -3.39 7.54 -10.26
C ASP A 215 -4.33 6.31 -10.39
N THR A 216 -5.20 6.08 -9.40
CA THR A 216 -6.28 5.06 -9.45
C THR A 216 -7.45 5.53 -10.31
N ALA A 217 -8.29 4.61 -10.80
CA ALA A 217 -9.48 4.95 -11.58
C ALA A 217 -10.47 5.86 -10.80
N ALA A 218 -10.63 5.59 -9.50
CA ALA A 218 -11.43 6.41 -8.60
C ALA A 218 -10.78 7.79 -8.36
N GLY A 219 -9.48 7.83 -8.12
CA GLY A 219 -8.74 9.08 -7.91
C GLY A 219 -8.73 9.99 -9.14
N HIS A 220 -8.55 9.41 -10.34
CA HIS A 220 -8.67 10.13 -11.60
C HIS A 220 -10.06 10.76 -11.75
N THR A 221 -11.12 10.00 -11.47
CA THR A 221 -12.50 10.49 -11.55
C THR A 221 -12.74 11.66 -10.62
N VAL A 222 -12.31 11.56 -9.35
CA VAL A 222 -12.46 12.68 -8.41
C VAL A 222 -11.63 13.88 -8.84
N ASN A 223 -10.39 13.70 -9.28
CA ASN A 223 -9.54 14.81 -9.73
C ASN A 223 -10.11 15.54 -10.96
N GLU A 224 -10.74 14.83 -11.90
CA GLU A 224 -11.45 15.44 -13.03
C GLU A 224 -12.66 16.25 -12.58
N GLU A 225 -13.47 15.74 -11.65
CA GLU A 225 -14.63 16.46 -11.11
C GLU A 225 -14.21 17.69 -10.30
N MET A 226 -13.14 17.58 -9.50
CA MET A 226 -12.58 18.73 -8.77
C MET A 226 -12.14 19.83 -9.73
N LYS A 227 -11.49 19.47 -10.85
CA LYS A 227 -11.10 20.44 -11.90
C LYS A 227 -12.33 21.09 -12.55
N ARG A 228 -13.38 20.32 -12.83
CA ARG A 228 -14.64 20.87 -13.38
C ARG A 228 -15.31 21.84 -12.42
N LEU A 229 -15.33 21.53 -11.12
CA LEU A 229 -15.89 22.41 -10.10
C LEU A 229 -15.09 23.70 -9.96
N GLU A 230 -13.76 23.63 -10.00
CA GLU A 230 -12.87 24.79 -9.98
C GLU A 230 -13.13 25.74 -11.18
N GLU A 231 -13.27 25.17 -12.37
CA GLU A 231 -13.62 25.92 -13.60
C GLU A 231 -15.01 26.55 -13.48
N LYS A 232 -16.00 25.81 -12.96
CA LYS A 232 -17.36 26.31 -12.73
C LYS A 232 -17.37 27.47 -11.74
N TYR A 233 -16.73 27.34 -10.58
CA TYR A 233 -16.69 28.41 -9.58
C TYR A 233 -15.97 29.65 -10.12
N THR A 234 -14.92 29.47 -10.92
CA THR A 234 -14.25 30.58 -11.61
C THR A 234 -15.22 31.32 -12.55
N GLN A 235 -16.06 30.60 -13.30
CA GLN A 235 -17.09 31.21 -14.16
C GLN A 235 -18.19 31.90 -13.34
N ASP A 236 -18.67 31.27 -12.27
CA ASP A 236 -19.70 31.83 -11.39
C ASP A 236 -19.20 33.12 -10.71
N ILE A 237 -17.94 33.15 -10.25
CA ILE A 237 -17.29 34.36 -9.72
C ILE A 237 -17.24 35.47 -10.79
N ALA A 238 -16.85 35.15 -12.02
CA ALA A 238 -16.81 36.14 -13.11
C ALA A 238 -18.20 36.71 -13.43
N LYS A 239 -19.24 35.87 -13.38
CA LYS A 239 -20.63 36.32 -13.56
C LYS A 239 -21.08 37.23 -12.42
N VAL A 240 -20.86 36.82 -11.17
CA VAL A 240 -21.22 37.62 -10.00
C VAL A 240 -20.48 38.96 -9.99
N GLN A 241 -19.22 39.00 -10.41
CA GLN A 241 -18.47 40.24 -10.56
C GLN A 241 -19.12 41.20 -11.56
N LYS A 242 -19.58 40.68 -12.71
CA LYS A 242 -20.31 41.49 -13.70
C LYS A 242 -21.64 42.01 -13.15
N ASP A 243 -22.43 41.14 -12.53
CA ASP A 243 -23.72 41.52 -11.93
C ASP A 243 -23.52 42.58 -10.82
N MET A 244 -22.40 42.51 -10.10
CA MET A 244 -22.01 43.47 -9.06
C MET A 244 -21.66 44.85 -9.64
N GLU A 245 -20.97 44.90 -10.79
CA GLU A 245 -20.72 46.17 -11.52
C GLU A 245 -22.03 46.82 -11.99
N GLU A 246 -22.98 46.02 -12.50
CA GLU A 246 -24.30 46.50 -12.91
C GLU A 246 -25.12 47.02 -11.71
N ALA A 247 -25.09 46.33 -10.57
CA ALA A 247 -25.74 46.77 -9.32
C ALA A 247 -25.15 48.09 -8.81
N LEU A 248 -23.82 48.26 -8.88
CA LEU A 248 -23.13 49.49 -8.51
C LEU A 248 -23.55 50.66 -9.41
N ALA A 249 -23.66 50.42 -10.73
CA ALA A 249 -24.14 51.41 -11.69
C ALA A 249 -25.60 51.82 -11.44
N ALA A 250 -26.44 50.87 -11.02
CA ALA A 250 -27.84 51.10 -10.65
C ALA A 250 -28.01 51.74 -9.25
N ARG A 251 -26.92 51.90 -8.48
CA ARG A 251 -26.91 52.36 -7.07
C ARG A 251 -27.76 51.49 -6.13
N ASP A 252 -27.89 50.21 -6.44
CA ASP A 252 -28.58 49.24 -5.59
C ASP A 252 -27.58 48.65 -4.57
N THR A 253 -27.52 49.28 -3.40
CA THR A 253 -26.57 48.89 -2.34
C THR A 253 -26.93 47.57 -1.68
N GLU A 254 -28.22 47.22 -1.61
CA GLU A 254 -28.68 45.98 -0.98
C GLU A 254 -28.34 44.78 -1.88
N TYR A 255 -28.63 44.90 -3.18
CA TYR A 255 -28.28 43.87 -4.15
C TYR A 255 -26.76 43.69 -4.30
N HIS A 256 -26.00 44.80 -4.31
CA HIS A 256 -24.54 44.72 -4.30
C HIS A 256 -23.98 43.99 -3.07
N ALA A 257 -24.54 44.22 -1.88
CA ALA A 257 -24.11 43.53 -0.66
C ALA A 257 -24.37 42.01 -0.74
N ALA A 258 -25.54 41.61 -1.24
CA ALA A 258 -25.87 40.20 -1.43
C ALA A 258 -24.96 39.50 -2.46
N LEU A 259 -24.61 40.20 -3.54
CA LEU A 259 -23.67 39.68 -4.55
C LEU A 259 -22.23 39.56 -4.01
N GLN A 260 -21.81 40.49 -3.15
CA GLN A 260 -20.51 40.41 -2.48
C GLN A 260 -20.42 39.17 -1.57
N GLU A 261 -21.46 38.89 -0.77
CA GLU A 261 -21.52 37.68 0.05
C GLU A 261 -21.49 36.41 -0.81
N ALA A 262 -22.25 36.38 -1.91
CA ALA A 262 -22.25 35.27 -2.85
C ALA A 262 -20.86 35.05 -3.48
N LYS A 263 -20.17 36.12 -3.86
CA LYS A 263 -18.80 36.08 -4.41
C LYS A 263 -17.83 35.48 -3.39
N GLU A 264 -17.83 35.97 -2.15
CA GLU A 264 -16.96 35.47 -1.08
C GLU A 264 -17.20 33.98 -0.82
N ASN A 265 -18.47 33.54 -0.86
CA ASN A 265 -18.80 32.13 -0.73
C ASN A 265 -18.26 31.28 -1.91
N TYR A 266 -18.39 31.75 -3.15
CA TYR A 266 -17.81 31.05 -4.31
C TYR A 266 -16.29 31.02 -4.31
N GLU A 267 -15.64 32.11 -3.89
CA GLU A 267 -14.17 32.15 -3.74
C GLU A 267 -13.70 31.14 -2.70
N ARG A 268 -14.40 31.06 -1.55
CA ARG A 268 -14.12 30.03 -0.53
C ARG A 268 -14.27 28.61 -1.09
N LEU A 269 -15.38 28.32 -1.79
CA LEU A 269 -15.63 27.00 -2.39
C LEU A 269 -14.58 26.63 -3.45
N ARG A 270 -14.14 27.61 -4.26
CA ARG A 270 -13.05 27.42 -5.23
C ARG A 270 -11.74 27.09 -4.53
N ASP A 271 -11.38 27.84 -3.50
CA ASP A 271 -10.13 27.64 -2.76
C ASP A 271 -10.11 26.31 -2.01
N GLU A 272 -11.24 25.87 -1.45
CA GLU A 272 -11.41 24.53 -0.87
C GLU A 272 -11.19 23.44 -1.92
N ALA A 273 -11.80 23.59 -3.11
CA ALA A 273 -11.63 22.65 -4.21
C ALA A 273 -10.18 22.56 -4.69
N GLN A 274 -9.50 23.71 -4.78
CA GLN A 274 -8.09 23.80 -5.17
C GLN A 274 -7.18 23.13 -4.13
N ARG A 275 -7.36 23.41 -2.84
CA ARG A 275 -6.57 22.81 -1.76
C ARG A 275 -6.70 21.29 -1.72
N ALA A 276 -7.92 20.79 -1.87
CA ALA A 276 -8.22 19.36 -1.96
C ALA A 276 -7.44 18.68 -3.09
N ARG A 277 -7.42 19.31 -4.27
CA ARG A 277 -6.67 18.85 -5.44
C ARG A 277 -5.16 18.90 -5.24
N ASP A 278 -4.65 20.00 -4.68
CA ASP A 278 -3.21 20.19 -4.44
C ASP A 278 -2.67 19.22 -3.39
N SER A 279 -3.47 18.88 -2.38
CA SER A 279 -3.13 17.88 -1.37
C SER A 279 -2.83 16.52 -1.99
N LEU A 280 -3.70 16.02 -2.89
CA LEU A 280 -3.47 14.76 -3.61
C LEU A 280 -2.22 14.80 -4.50
N GLN A 281 -1.97 15.93 -5.16
CA GLN A 281 -0.77 16.10 -6.00
C GLN A 281 0.51 16.17 -5.19
N TYR A 282 0.46 16.80 -4.02
CA TYR A 282 1.60 16.92 -3.12
C TYR A 282 2.07 15.55 -2.63
N GLU A 283 1.14 14.68 -2.24
CA GLU A 283 1.46 13.31 -1.81
C GLU A 283 2.12 12.51 -2.92
N ARG A 284 1.56 12.52 -4.13
CA ARG A 284 2.18 11.87 -5.30
C ARG A 284 3.62 12.34 -5.53
N ARG A 285 3.89 13.64 -5.38
CA ARG A 285 5.24 14.19 -5.57
C ARG A 285 6.20 13.70 -4.49
N ASN A 286 5.77 13.67 -3.24
CA ASN A 286 6.59 13.21 -2.12
C ASN A 286 6.90 11.71 -2.20
N GLU A 287 5.91 10.90 -2.53
CA GLU A 287 6.07 9.46 -2.68
C GLU A 287 7.00 9.11 -3.84
N LYS A 288 6.81 9.76 -5.00
CA LYS A 288 7.73 9.62 -6.13
C LYS A 288 9.17 9.99 -5.78
N ARG A 289 9.37 11.08 -5.03
CA ARG A 289 10.70 11.49 -4.55
C ARG A 289 11.31 10.43 -3.63
N ARG A 290 10.53 9.89 -2.70
CA ARG A 290 10.98 8.83 -1.78
C ARG A 290 11.40 7.57 -2.53
N LEU A 291 10.55 7.07 -3.43
CA LEU A 291 10.86 5.88 -4.24
C LEU A 291 12.09 6.11 -5.12
N THR A 292 12.24 7.30 -5.71
CA THR A 292 13.43 7.64 -6.51
C THR A 292 14.70 7.57 -5.66
N ASN A 293 14.67 8.13 -4.44
CA ASN A 293 15.80 8.08 -3.52
C ASN A 293 16.12 6.65 -3.06
N GLU A 294 15.10 5.83 -2.79
CA GLU A 294 15.28 4.42 -2.40
C GLU A 294 15.88 3.59 -3.56
N ILE A 295 15.38 3.75 -4.79
CA ILE A 295 15.92 3.10 -5.99
C ILE A 295 17.38 3.51 -6.21
N GLU A 296 17.70 4.80 -6.08
CA GLU A 296 19.07 5.28 -6.23
C GLU A 296 19.99 4.72 -5.14
N GLY A 297 19.50 4.62 -3.89
CA GLY A 297 20.18 3.96 -2.79
C GLY A 297 20.46 2.48 -3.07
N MET A 298 19.45 1.72 -3.51
CA MET A 298 19.60 0.31 -3.88
C MET A 298 20.56 0.11 -5.04
N LYS A 299 20.52 0.98 -6.06
CA LYS A 299 21.44 0.91 -7.20
C LYS A 299 22.90 1.11 -6.76
N ARG A 300 23.15 2.10 -5.89
CA ARG A 300 24.49 2.34 -5.31
C ARG A 300 24.96 1.14 -4.48
N GLN A 301 24.07 0.49 -3.74
CA GLN A 301 24.38 -0.72 -2.97
C GLN A 301 24.79 -1.86 -3.93
N LEU A 302 23.98 -2.11 -4.97
CA LEU A 302 24.23 -3.15 -5.96
C LEU A 302 25.56 -2.93 -6.70
N GLU A 303 25.89 -1.69 -7.06
CA GLU A 303 27.17 -1.35 -7.68
C GLU A 303 28.36 -1.64 -6.76
N ARG A 304 28.23 -1.35 -5.44
CA ARG A 304 29.26 -1.70 -4.45
C ARG A 304 29.43 -3.21 -4.32
N ASP A 305 28.32 -3.95 -4.28
CA ASP A 305 28.36 -5.40 -4.13
C ASP A 305 28.92 -6.09 -5.38
N LYS A 306 28.58 -5.59 -6.58
CA LYS A 306 29.19 -6.01 -7.84
C LYS A 306 30.70 -5.77 -7.84
N LYS A 307 31.15 -4.57 -7.46
CA LYS A 307 32.58 -4.25 -7.39
C LYS A 307 33.33 -5.15 -6.42
N LYS A 308 32.76 -5.38 -5.22
CA LYS A 308 33.33 -6.34 -4.24
C LYS A 308 33.39 -7.75 -4.80
N HIS A 309 32.38 -8.17 -5.57
CA HIS A 309 32.36 -9.49 -6.19
C HIS A 309 33.42 -9.63 -7.28
N GLU A 310 33.61 -8.62 -8.12
CA GLU A 310 34.68 -8.56 -9.12
C GLU A 310 36.08 -8.62 -8.49
N GLU A 311 36.32 -7.82 -7.46
CA GLU A 311 37.58 -7.85 -6.68
C GLU A 311 37.83 -9.23 -6.07
N TYR A 312 36.79 -9.89 -5.55
CA TYR A 312 36.86 -11.26 -5.03
C TYR A 312 37.20 -12.28 -6.11
N LEU A 313 36.60 -12.18 -7.30
CA LEU A 313 36.89 -13.08 -8.42
C LEU A 313 38.33 -12.90 -8.94
N GLU A 314 38.82 -11.67 -9.05
CA GLU A 314 40.20 -11.38 -9.45
C GLU A 314 41.20 -11.97 -8.46
N LEU A 315 40.95 -11.77 -7.16
CA LEU A 315 41.76 -12.36 -6.10
C LEU A 315 41.76 -13.90 -6.16
N LYS A 316 40.59 -14.51 -6.36
CA LYS A 316 40.44 -15.96 -6.48
C LYS A 316 41.20 -16.50 -7.69
N PHE A 317 41.15 -15.81 -8.83
CA PHE A 317 41.90 -16.18 -10.03
C PHE A 317 43.42 -16.11 -9.81
N LYS A 318 43.93 -15.01 -9.24
CA LYS A 318 45.36 -14.87 -8.92
C LYS A 318 45.84 -15.96 -7.95
N ALA A 319 45.04 -16.32 -6.96
CA ALA A 319 45.40 -17.38 -6.03
C ALA A 319 45.33 -18.79 -6.64
N GLN A 320 44.41 -19.05 -7.58
CA GLN A 320 44.41 -20.27 -8.37
C GLN A 320 45.68 -20.39 -9.24
N GLN A 321 46.11 -19.31 -9.92
CA GLN A 321 47.37 -19.30 -10.66
C GLN A 321 48.56 -19.64 -9.76
N ILE A 322 48.64 -19.07 -8.56
CA ILE A 322 49.66 -19.42 -7.57
C ILE A 322 49.62 -20.90 -7.19
N ASN A 323 48.43 -21.48 -7.02
CA ASN A 323 48.27 -22.88 -6.66
C ASN A 323 48.70 -23.85 -7.79
N GLU A 324 48.48 -23.46 -9.04
CA GLU A 324 48.77 -24.29 -10.22
C GLU A 324 50.22 -24.15 -10.72
N GLU A 325 50.82 -22.95 -10.62
CA GLU A 325 52.14 -22.67 -11.17
C GLU A 325 53.29 -22.81 -10.16
N MET A 326 53.11 -22.42 -8.88
CA MET A 326 54.23 -22.40 -7.93
C MET A 326 54.43 -23.73 -7.22
N LYS A 327 55.58 -24.37 -7.49
CA LYS A 327 56.06 -25.51 -6.68
C LYS A 327 56.30 -25.05 -5.24
N TYR A 328 56.20 -25.97 -4.28
CA TYR A 328 56.43 -25.70 -2.85
C TYR A 328 57.71 -24.87 -2.58
N GLU A 329 58.78 -25.17 -3.29
CA GLU A 329 60.07 -24.48 -3.20
C GLU A 329 59.98 -23.00 -3.60
N GLU A 330 59.13 -22.65 -4.57
CA GLU A 330 58.95 -21.29 -5.04
C GLU A 330 58.09 -20.45 -4.08
N ILE A 331 57.08 -21.08 -3.45
CA ILE A 331 56.29 -20.48 -2.36
C ILE A 331 57.21 -20.13 -1.18
N VAL A 332 58.04 -21.07 -0.75
CA VAL A 332 59.02 -20.85 0.34
C VAL A 332 60.01 -19.74 -0.03
N ARG A 333 60.50 -19.73 -1.27
CA ARG A 333 61.40 -18.67 -1.75
C ARG A 333 60.78 -17.28 -1.68
N LYS A 334 59.52 -17.12 -2.11
CA LYS A 334 58.81 -15.83 -2.05
C LYS A 334 58.54 -15.38 -0.61
N LEU A 335 58.08 -16.29 0.25
CA LEU A 335 57.86 -15.98 1.67
C LEU A 335 59.15 -15.53 2.37
N ARG A 336 60.28 -16.19 2.09
CA ARG A 336 61.59 -15.80 2.63
C ARG A 336 62.11 -14.48 2.06
N ALA A 337 61.92 -14.23 0.76
CA ALA A 337 62.31 -12.97 0.13
C ALA A 337 61.57 -11.77 0.75
N ASN A 338 60.28 -11.95 1.06
CA ASN A 338 59.45 -10.95 1.71
C ASN A 338 59.51 -11.00 3.25
N GLY A 339 60.33 -11.87 3.83
CA GLY A 339 60.45 -12.03 5.28
C GLY A 339 61.01 -10.80 6.01
N HIS A 340 61.61 -9.85 5.29
CA HIS A 340 62.02 -8.55 5.84
C HIS A 340 60.84 -7.65 6.22
N LEU A 341 59.63 -7.98 5.75
CA LEU A 341 58.39 -7.28 6.09
C LEU A 341 57.77 -7.76 7.42
N LEU A 342 58.34 -8.82 8.02
CA LEU A 342 57.87 -9.40 9.29
C LEU A 342 58.67 -8.86 10.47
N ARG A 343 58.02 -8.78 11.64
CA ARG A 343 58.74 -8.64 12.92
C ARG A 343 59.53 -9.91 13.22
N ASP A 344 60.56 -9.82 14.04
CA ASP A 344 61.44 -10.95 14.33
C ASP A 344 60.69 -12.18 14.88
N GLU A 345 59.69 -11.97 15.74
CA GLU A 345 58.81 -13.02 16.28
C GLU A 345 57.98 -13.71 15.18
N GLU A 346 57.43 -12.94 14.24
CA GLU A 346 56.63 -13.44 13.12
C GLU A 346 57.49 -14.19 12.10
N ARG A 347 58.73 -13.73 11.91
CA ARG A 347 59.73 -14.38 11.07
C ARG A 347 60.18 -15.73 11.66
N GLN A 348 60.31 -15.83 12.98
CA GLN A 348 60.56 -17.11 13.65
C GLN A 348 59.40 -18.08 13.46
N VAL A 349 58.15 -17.63 13.58
CA VAL A 349 56.95 -18.43 13.30
C VAL A 349 56.94 -18.94 11.86
N LEU A 350 57.28 -18.07 10.89
CA LEU A 350 57.36 -18.45 9.48
C LEU A 350 58.36 -19.59 9.26
N GLU A 351 59.58 -19.46 9.76
CA GLU A 351 60.63 -20.47 9.59
C GLU A 351 60.29 -21.76 10.34
N MET A 352 59.73 -21.67 11.55
CA MET A 352 59.28 -22.84 12.31
C MET A 352 58.23 -23.65 11.53
N LYS A 353 57.25 -22.98 10.90
CA LYS A 353 56.20 -23.66 10.14
C LYS A 353 56.71 -24.29 8.84
N ILE A 354 57.69 -23.67 8.19
CA ILE A 354 58.38 -24.26 7.03
C ILE A 354 59.09 -25.54 7.46
N GLN A 355 59.86 -25.49 8.55
CA GLN A 355 60.59 -26.65 9.08
C GLN A 355 59.67 -27.79 9.51
N GLU A 356 58.54 -27.49 10.18
CA GLU A 356 57.54 -28.50 10.57
C GLU A 356 57.00 -29.28 9.36
N LEU A 357 56.71 -28.58 8.24
CA LEU A 357 56.17 -29.19 7.05
C LEU A 357 57.22 -29.92 6.20
N GLU A 358 58.47 -29.46 6.22
CA GLU A 358 59.61 -30.16 5.63
C GLU A 358 59.90 -31.47 6.39
N ALA A 359 59.92 -31.43 7.72
CA ALA A 359 60.09 -32.60 8.58
C ALA A 359 58.95 -33.63 8.42
N ALA A 360 57.70 -33.15 8.32
CA ALA A 360 56.54 -34.01 8.07
C ALA A 360 56.57 -34.70 6.69
N SER A 361 57.33 -34.17 5.71
CA SER A 361 57.50 -34.82 4.41
C SER A 361 58.47 -35.99 4.42
N VAL A 362 59.42 -36.03 5.36
CA VAL A 362 60.42 -37.10 5.45
C VAL A 362 59.79 -38.39 5.99
N ASN A 363 58.69 -38.26 6.76
CA ASN A 363 58.01 -39.37 7.43
C ASN A 363 56.68 -39.81 6.80
N GLY A 364 56.27 -39.23 5.66
CA GLY A 364 54.92 -39.40 5.11
C GLY A 364 54.87 -39.99 3.70
N GLY A 365 54.95 -41.31 3.59
CA GLY A 365 54.60 -42.05 2.37
C GLY A 365 53.12 -41.86 1.98
N ASN A 366 52.82 -41.96 0.68
CA ASN A 366 51.50 -41.77 0.07
C ASN A 366 50.35 -42.51 0.78
N ALA A 367 49.58 -41.81 1.62
CA ALA A 367 48.24 -42.29 2.02
C ALA A 367 47.16 -41.76 1.06
N VAL A 368 46.39 -42.61 0.41
CA VAL A 368 45.16 -42.22 -0.30
C VAL A 368 44.03 -42.23 0.73
N ASN A 369 43.22 -41.16 0.81
CA ASN A 369 41.98 -41.17 1.59
C ASN A 369 40.79 -41.29 0.63
N GLY A 370 39.97 -42.33 0.83
CA GLY A 370 38.91 -42.80 -0.07
C GLY A 370 37.65 -41.95 -0.11
N ASN A 371 37.77 -40.63 -0.23
CA ASN A 371 36.60 -39.75 -0.23
C ASN A 371 36.71 -38.60 -1.24
N GLY A 372 37.10 -38.88 -2.49
CA GLY A 372 36.94 -38.01 -3.67
C GLY A 372 37.48 -36.57 -3.64
N LYS A 373 38.01 -36.08 -2.51
CA LYS A 373 38.53 -34.74 -2.31
C LYS A 373 40.04 -34.78 -2.53
N LYS A 374 40.54 -34.01 -3.51
CA LYS A 374 41.98 -33.84 -3.76
C LYS A 374 42.71 -33.50 -2.45
N LYS A 375 43.78 -34.23 -2.11
CA LYS A 375 44.65 -33.87 -0.98
C LYS A 375 45.23 -32.47 -1.22
N LYS A 376 45.01 -31.54 -0.28
CA LYS A 376 45.61 -30.19 -0.34
C LYS A 376 47.14 -30.31 -0.43
N GLY A 377 47.74 -29.62 -1.40
CA GLY A 377 49.19 -29.66 -1.65
C GLY A 377 50.01 -29.11 -0.47
N LYS A 378 51.31 -29.44 -0.42
CA LYS A 378 52.21 -28.96 0.66
C LYS A 378 52.23 -27.44 0.78
N GLY A 379 52.21 -26.73 -0.34
CA GLY A 379 52.10 -25.26 -0.38
C GLY A 379 50.82 -24.74 0.27
N THR A 380 49.69 -25.33 -0.09
CA THR A 380 48.38 -24.99 0.51
C THR A 380 48.37 -25.20 2.03
N LYS A 381 48.97 -26.29 2.52
CA LYS A 381 49.06 -26.54 3.97
C LYS A 381 49.92 -25.52 4.70
N LEU A 382 51.04 -25.10 4.10
CA LEU A 382 51.91 -24.06 4.65
C LEU A 382 51.16 -22.73 4.75
N LEU A 383 50.48 -22.31 3.68
CA LEU A 383 49.76 -21.04 3.65
C LEU A 383 48.58 -21.00 4.64
N ILE A 384 47.81 -22.08 4.76
CA ILE A 384 46.72 -22.17 5.76
C ILE A 384 47.29 -22.11 7.18
N GLY A 385 48.38 -22.84 7.44
CA GLY A 385 49.01 -22.85 8.77
C GLY A 385 49.61 -21.50 9.17
N LEU A 386 50.22 -20.79 8.23
CA LEU A 386 50.73 -19.44 8.47
C LEU A 386 49.59 -18.44 8.70
N ALA A 387 48.50 -18.52 7.94
CA ALA A 387 47.37 -17.62 8.12
C ALA A 387 46.65 -17.77 9.45
N GLN A 388 46.71 -18.95 10.08
CA GLN A 388 46.20 -19.14 11.44
C GLN A 388 46.98 -18.38 12.50
N VAL A 389 48.26 -18.09 12.25
CA VAL A 389 49.16 -17.46 13.24
C VAL A 389 49.46 -16.01 12.88
N LEU A 390 49.72 -15.72 11.61
CA LEU A 390 50.10 -14.41 11.08
C LEU A 390 48.91 -13.66 10.44
N GLY A 391 47.73 -14.27 10.35
CA GLY A 391 46.55 -13.64 9.79
C GLY A 391 46.73 -13.16 8.35
N SER A 392 46.27 -11.94 8.06
CA SER A 392 46.34 -11.29 6.74
C SER A 392 47.76 -11.02 6.24
N VAL A 393 48.76 -11.00 7.15
CA VAL A 393 50.18 -10.79 6.81
C VAL A 393 50.69 -11.90 5.89
N THR A 394 50.19 -13.13 6.05
CA THR A 394 50.53 -14.28 5.18
C THR A 394 50.27 -14.01 3.70
N MET A 395 49.18 -13.30 3.39
CA MET A 395 48.82 -12.93 2.00
C MET A 395 49.70 -11.79 1.49
N GLY A 396 50.04 -10.82 2.35
CA GLY A 396 50.97 -9.74 2.02
C GLY A 396 52.36 -10.25 1.62
N LEU A 397 52.85 -11.31 2.27
CA LEU A 397 54.13 -11.95 1.93
C LEU A 397 54.15 -12.63 0.56
N LEU A 398 52.99 -12.94 -0.02
CA LEU A 398 52.87 -13.45 -1.39
C LEU A 398 52.62 -12.33 -2.43
N GLY A 399 52.58 -11.07 -2.00
CA GLY A 399 52.33 -9.91 -2.87
C GLY A 399 50.86 -9.60 -3.10
N PHE A 400 49.95 -10.15 -2.29
CA PHE A 400 48.53 -9.77 -2.34
C PHE A 400 48.23 -8.53 -1.49
N PRO A 401 47.24 -7.70 -1.89
CA PRO A 401 46.74 -6.64 -1.03
C PRO A 401 46.25 -7.24 0.31
N MET A 402 46.51 -6.56 1.43
CA MET A 402 45.91 -6.96 2.71
C MET A 402 44.39 -6.84 2.60
N LEU A 403 43.70 -7.98 2.74
CA LEU A 403 42.24 -8.02 2.82
C LEU A 403 41.83 -7.80 4.28
N PHE A 404 40.84 -6.92 4.49
CA PHE A 404 40.20 -6.77 5.79
C PHE A 404 39.08 -7.83 5.92
N GLY A 405 39.24 -8.83 6.79
CA GLY A 405 38.28 -9.94 6.98
C GLY A 405 38.91 -11.18 7.60
N ASP A 406 38.19 -12.32 7.61
CA ASP A 406 38.70 -13.62 8.10
C ASP A 406 39.70 -14.23 7.09
N PRO A 407 41.02 -14.21 7.37
CA PRO A 407 42.03 -14.71 6.45
C PRO A 407 41.98 -16.23 6.30
N ILE A 408 41.48 -16.97 7.30
CA ILE A 408 41.39 -18.43 7.28
C ILE A 408 40.26 -18.87 6.37
N GLY A 409 39.06 -18.30 6.52
CA GLY A 409 37.91 -18.55 5.63
C GLY A 409 38.17 -18.13 4.18
N THR A 410 38.90 -17.02 3.99
CA THR A 410 39.31 -16.54 2.67
C THR A 410 40.26 -17.53 2.00
N LEU A 411 41.32 -17.96 2.68
CA LEU A 411 42.25 -18.97 2.13
C LEU A 411 41.62 -20.34 1.91
N ALA A 412 40.71 -20.77 2.79
CA ALA A 412 40.01 -22.06 2.67
C ALA A 412 38.97 -22.10 1.54
N SER A 413 38.40 -20.96 1.15
CA SER A 413 37.49 -20.84 0.01
C SER A 413 38.20 -20.63 -1.33
N ILE A 414 39.43 -20.11 -1.28
CA ILE A 414 40.29 -19.83 -2.44
C ILE A 414 41.13 -21.05 -2.85
N PHE A 415 41.65 -21.83 -1.88
CA PHE A 415 42.48 -23.04 -2.08
C PHE A 415 41.85 -24.31 -1.48
#